data_AF-A0A0X8UWY9-F1
#
_entry.id   AF-A0A0X8UWY9-F1
#
_cell.length_a   1.000
_cell.length_b   1.000
_cell.length_c   1.000
_cell.angle_alpha   90.00
_cell.angle_beta   90.00
_cell.angle_gamma   90.00
#
_symmetry.space_group_name_H-M   'P 1'
#
loop_
_entity.id
_entity.type
_entity.pdbx_description
1 polymer ?
#
loop_
_entity_poly.entity_id
_entity_poly.type
_entity_poly.pdbx_seq_one_letter_code
_entity_poly.pdbx_strand_id
1 'polypeptide(L)' 'MSDDLLKMIWEAFGDDRLTTAEAAERLEEAFKYRCPDDLAKTLNKYKKEGLVKGRISFEDGGWIWWVDEECRSKGV' A
#
# COMPACT_ATOMS: atom_id res chain seq x y z
N MET A 1 -5.68 -16.05 -3.33
CA MET A 1 -6.63 -15.12 -2.65
C MET A 1 -5.92 -13.90 -2.07
N SER A 2 -4.72 -13.99 -1.47
CA SER A 2 -3.97 -12.80 -0.99
C SER A 2 -3.14 -12.06 -2.05
N ASP A 3 -2.89 -12.67 -3.20
CA ASP A 3 -2.09 -12.11 -4.31
C ASP A 3 -2.84 -11.00 -5.07
N ASP A 4 -4.15 -11.12 -5.17
CA ASP A 4 -4.99 -10.22 -5.96
C ASP A 4 -5.05 -8.82 -5.32
N LEU A 5 -5.26 -8.76 -4.01
CA LEU A 5 -5.22 -7.51 -3.23
C LEU A 5 -3.85 -6.82 -3.31
N LEU A 6 -2.76 -7.60 -3.29
CA LEU A 6 -1.41 -7.06 -3.38
C LEU A 6 -1.18 -6.39 -4.75
N LYS A 7 -1.59 -7.05 -5.84
CA LYS A 7 -1.53 -6.47 -7.18
C LYS A 7 -2.36 -5.20 -7.30
N MET A 8 -3.57 -5.19 -6.72
CA MET A 8 -4.43 -4.00 -6.69
C MET A 8 -3.76 -2.84 -5.96
N ILE A 9 -3.11 -3.12 -4.83
CA ILE A 9 -2.34 -2.13 -4.07
C ILE A 9 -1.15 -1.65 -4.90
N TRP A 10 -0.39 -2.54 -5.54
CA TRP A 10 0.74 -2.13 -6.37
C TRP A 10 0.33 -1.28 -7.58
N GLU A 11 -0.80 -1.59 -8.21
CA GLU A 11 -1.38 -0.79 -9.29
C GLU A 11 -1.85 0.58 -8.78
N ALA A 12 -2.52 0.62 -7.62
CA ALA A 12 -3.00 1.87 -7.02
C ALA A 12 -1.85 2.78 -6.55
N PHE A 13 -0.75 2.18 -6.10
CA PHE A 13 0.46 2.88 -5.69
C PHE A 13 1.32 3.31 -6.87
N GLY A 14 1.38 2.49 -7.93
CA GLY A 14 2.29 2.70 -9.03
C GLY A 14 3.74 2.79 -8.54
N ASP A 15 4.42 3.87 -8.92
CA ASP A 15 5.77 4.22 -8.47
C ASP A 15 5.75 5.37 -7.42
N ASP A 16 4.56 5.80 -7.02
CA ASP A 16 4.38 7.00 -6.22
C ASP A 16 4.38 6.73 -4.71
N ARG A 17 4.65 7.77 -3.93
CA ARG A 17 4.72 7.70 -2.47
C ARG A 17 3.43 8.24 -1.89
N LEU A 18 2.55 7.35 -1.50
CA LEU A 18 1.22 7.70 -1.03
C LEU A 18 1.12 7.60 0.49
N THR A 19 0.33 8.48 1.10
CA THR A 19 -0.04 8.30 2.51
C THR A 19 -1.06 7.17 2.63
N THR A 20 -1.26 6.63 3.84
CA THR A 20 -2.35 5.66 4.07
C THR A 20 -3.71 6.19 3.62
N ALA A 21 -3.95 7.50 3.74
CA ALA A 21 -5.19 8.15 3.33
C ALA A 21 -5.33 8.18 1.80
N GLU A 22 -4.30 8.64 1.09
CA GLU A 22 -4.26 8.66 -0.38
C GLU A 22 -4.41 7.24 -0.97
N ALA A 23 -3.71 6.28 -0.37
CA ALA A 23 -3.81 4.88 -0.75
C ALA A 23 -5.23 4.32 -0.53
N ALA A 24 -5.87 4.68 0.58
CA ALA A 24 -7.25 4.29 0.85
C ALA A 24 -8.22 4.93 -0.14
N GLU A 25 -8.05 6.20 -0.48
CA GLU A 25 -8.87 6.89 -1.47
C GLU A 25 -8.71 6.25 -2.86
N ARG A 26 -7.48 6.05 -3.34
CA ARG A 26 -7.19 5.37 -4.61
C ARG A 26 -7.81 3.97 -4.68
N LEU A 27 -7.71 3.19 -3.60
CA LEU A 27 -8.28 1.84 -3.52
C LEU A 27 -9.80 1.86 -3.41
N GLU A 28 -10.38 2.86 -2.76
CA GLU A 28 -11.82 3.07 -2.73
C GLU A 28 -12.35 3.50 -4.11
N GLU A 29 -11.66 4.40 -4.80
CA GLU A 29 -12.04 4.82 -6.16
C GLU A 29 -11.90 3.68 -7.18
N ALA A 30 -10.76 2.99 -7.18
CA ALA A 30 -10.44 1.96 -8.17
C ALA A 30 -11.15 0.62 -7.89
N PHE A 31 -11.25 0.23 -6.61
CA PHE A 31 -11.73 -1.10 -6.22
C PHE A 31 -12.95 -1.08 -5.28
N LYS A 32 -13.49 0.11 -4.93
CA LYS A 32 -14.54 0.28 -3.90
C LYS A 32 -14.19 -0.37 -2.57
N TYR A 33 -12.90 -0.43 -2.24
CA TYR A 33 -12.43 -1.01 -1.00
C TYR A 33 -12.65 -0.05 0.17
N ARG A 34 -13.68 -0.31 0.97
CA ARG A 34 -14.23 0.65 1.95
C ARG A 34 -13.73 0.45 3.39
N CYS A 35 -12.45 0.16 3.58
CA CYS A 35 -11.88 -0.06 4.92
C CYS A 35 -10.43 0.42 5.06
N PRO A 36 -10.21 1.69 5.45
CA PRO A 36 -8.86 2.24 5.66
C PRO A 36 -8.09 1.55 6.81
N ASP A 37 -8.78 1.04 7.83
CA ASP A 37 -8.15 0.33 8.96
C ASP A 37 -7.52 -1.01 8.53
N ASP A 38 -8.24 -1.74 7.67
CA ASP A 38 -7.76 -3.01 7.12
C ASP A 38 -6.59 -2.79 6.14
N LEU A 39 -6.60 -1.66 5.41
CA LEU A 39 -5.49 -1.28 4.53
C LEU A 39 -4.19 -1.04 5.33
N ALA A 40 -4.24 -0.25 6.39
CA ALA A 40 -3.05 0.02 7.20
C ALA A 40 -2.46 -1.26 7.81
N LYS A 41 -3.33 -2.17 8.26
CA LYS A 41 -2.95 -3.48 8.81
C LYS A 41 -2.35 -4.40 7.74
N THR A 42 -2.95 -4.39 6.55
CA THR A 42 -2.48 -5.13 5.37
C THR A 42 -1.12 -4.62 4.89
N LEU A 43 -0.94 -3.31 4.77
CA LEU A 43 0.35 -2.69 4.44
C LEU A 43 1.42 -3.01 5.48
N ASN A 44 1.08 -3.03 6.77
CA ASN A 44 2.02 -3.44 7.81
C ASN A 44 2.45 -4.91 7.67
N LYS A 45 1.52 -5.78 7.30
CA LYS A 45 1.80 -7.19 7.04
C LYS A 45 2.72 -7.34 5.82
N TYR A 46 2.39 -6.71 4.70
CA TYR A 46 3.21 -6.70 3.50
C TYR A 46 4.59 -6.07 3.72
N LYS A 47 4.69 -5.07 4.60
CA LYS A 47 5.97 -4.49 5.01
C LYS A 47 6.85 -5.50 5.73
N LYS A 48 6.28 -6.32 6.62
CA LYS A 48 7.01 -7.43 7.25
C LYS A 48 7.42 -8.50 6.25
N GLU A 49 6.62 -8.74 5.22
CA GLU A 49 6.92 -9.70 4.15
C GLU A 49 7.92 -9.15 3.10
N GLY A 50 8.20 -7.83 3.12
CA GLY A 50 9.10 -7.16 2.17
C GLY A 50 8.44 -6.80 0.83
N LEU A 51 7.10 -6.81 0.79
CA LEU A 51 6.28 -6.54 -0.41
C LEU A 51 5.84 -5.08 -0.53
N VAL A 52 6.02 -4.28 0.51
CA VAL A 52 5.79 -2.82 0.48
C VAL A 52 6.78 -2.13 1.43
N LYS A 53 7.15 -0.89 1.13
CA LYS A 53 7.95 -0.05 2.03
C LYS A 53 7.07 1.03 2.63
N GLY A 54 7.37 1.39 3.87
CA GLY A 54 6.58 2.37 4.62
C GLY A 54 7.42 3.08 5.66
N ARG A 55 7.33 4.41 5.68
CA ARG A 55 7.96 5.30 6.65
C ARG A 55 6.92 6.18 7.31
N ILE A 56 7.17 6.52 8.58
CA ILE A 56 6.41 7.59 9.22
C ILE A 56 6.98 8.93 8.76
N SER A 57 6.13 9.82 8.30
CA SER A 57 6.47 11.19 7.92
C SER A 57 5.82 12.13 8.92
N PHE A 58 6.65 12.82 9.71
CA PHE A 58 6.15 13.78 10.70
C PHE A 58 5.58 15.06 10.05
N GLU A 59 6.05 15.42 8.85
CA GLU A 59 5.52 16.55 8.07
C GLU A 59 4.07 16.32 7.62
N ASP A 60 3.76 15.08 7.20
CA ASP A 60 2.42 14.67 6.76
C ASP A 60 1.53 14.17 7.91
N GLY A 61 2.07 14.07 9.13
CA GLY A 61 1.37 13.53 10.28
C GLY A 61 0.90 12.08 10.11
N GLY A 62 1.58 11.29 9.26
CA GLY A 62 1.07 10.00 8.80
C GLY A 62 2.13 9.01 8.34
N TRP A 63 1.66 7.83 7.93
CA TRP A 63 2.48 6.83 7.26
C TRP A 63 2.47 7.07 5.76
N ILE A 64 3.67 7.17 5.17
CA ILE A 64 3.89 7.17 3.73
C ILE A 64 4.37 5.78 3.33
N TRP A 65 3.70 5.23 2.33
CA TRP A 65 3.88 3.90 1.77
C TRP A 65 4.29 4.02 0.31
N TRP A 66 5.13 3.10 -0.15
CA TRP A 66 5.53 3.02 -1.55
C TRP A 66 5.96 1.60 -1.89
N VAL A 67 5.91 1.28 -3.17
CA VAL A 67 6.30 -0.03 -3.71
C VAL A 67 7.48 0.20 -4.63
N ASP A 68 8.57 -0.52 -4.38
CA ASP A 68 9.77 -0.47 -5.22
C ASP A 68 9.84 -1.71 -6.14
N GLU A 69 10.69 -1.69 -7.15
CA GLU A 69 10.87 -2.82 -8.08
C GLU A 69 11.31 -4.11 -7.36
N GLU A 70 12.06 -3.94 -6.27
CA GLU A 70 12.47 -5.02 -5.35
C GLU A 70 11.27 -5.68 -4.66
N CYS A 71 10.25 -4.89 -4.30
CA CYS A 71 9.00 -5.39 -3.74
C CYS A 71 8.17 -6.11 -4.81
N ARG A 72 8.10 -5.55 -6.03
CA ARG A 72 7.39 -6.16 -7.17
C ARG A 72 7.98 -7.49 -7.58
N SER A 73 9.32 -7.61 -7.54
CA SER A 73 10.05 -8.84 -7.86
C SER A 73 9.86 -9.97 -6.84
N LYS A 74 9.36 -9.67 -5.63
CA LYS A 74 9.11 -10.66 -4.57
C LYS A 74 7.73 -11.30 -4.64
N GLY A 75 6.79 -10.71 -5.39
CA GLY A 75 5.41 -11.19 -5.51
C GLY A 75 5.11 -11.87 -6.85
N VAL A 76 6.14 -12.33 -7.58
CA VAL A 76 5.99 -13.14 -8.79
C VAL A 76 6.66 -14.51 -8.63
#